data_AF-A0A7S4PAZ4-F1
#
_entry.id   AF-A0A7S4PAZ4-F1
#
_cell.length_a   1.000
_cell.length_b   1.000
_cell.length_c   1.000
_cell.angle_alpha   90.00
_cell.angle_beta   90.00
_cell.angle_gamma   90.00
#
_symmetry.space_group_name_H-M   'P 1'
#
loop_
_entity.id
_entity.type
_entity.pdbx_description
1 polymer ?
#
loop_
_entity_poly.entity_id
_entity_poly.type
_entity_poly.pdbx_seq_one_letter_code
_entity_poly.pdbx_strand_id
1 'polypeptide(L)'
;GRKQKPTNNKEMKFDVLLTTFEILLKDKAHLDKMEWSYLAVDEAHRLKNTNSALHRVLFEFRTKNRLLITGTPLQNTMDELWALLHFLNPETFPSASLFQQEFSAFHDPQQGIQKKDKDKEEEEVEEEVEGERRRKDGEDVQMKNTKNEKEEK
;
A
#
# COMPACT_ATOMS: atom_id res chain seq x y z
N GLY A 1 -11.40 45.62 23.09
CA GLY A 1 -12.11 44.33 22.96
C GLY A 1 -11.93 43.77 21.57
N ARG A 2 -11.81 42.45 21.41
CA ARG A 2 -11.77 41.79 20.09
C ARG A 2 -13.15 41.92 19.44
N LYS A 3 -13.24 42.55 18.26
CA LYS A 3 -14.44 42.46 17.42
C LYS A 3 -14.56 41.03 16.89
N GLN A 4 -15.61 40.32 17.27
CA GLN A 4 -15.97 39.07 16.59
C GLN A 4 -16.33 39.39 15.14
N LYS A 5 -15.78 38.64 14.18
CA LYS A 5 -16.24 38.73 12.78
C LYS A 5 -17.65 38.14 12.71
N PRO A 6 -18.60 38.76 11.99
CA PRO A 6 -19.87 38.11 11.72
C PRO A 6 -19.60 36.87 10.86
N THR A 7 -19.83 35.70 11.41
CA THR A 7 -19.91 34.47 10.61
C THR A 7 -21.18 34.57 9.79
N ASN A 8 -21.06 34.77 8.48
CA ASN A 8 -22.15 34.61 7.52
C ASN A 8 -22.52 33.12 7.43
N ASN A 9 -23.04 32.57 8.51
CA ASN A 9 -23.59 31.23 8.56
C ASN A 9 -24.94 31.28 7.84
N LYS A 10 -24.91 31.11 6.52
CA LYS A 10 -26.10 31.09 5.69
C LYS A 10 -26.83 29.79 6.02
N GLU A 11 -27.83 29.89 6.90
CA GLU A 11 -28.55 28.73 7.42
C GLU A 11 -29.03 27.83 6.27
N MET A 12 -28.55 26.58 6.31
CA MET A 12 -28.97 25.55 5.38
C MET A 12 -30.42 25.20 5.68
N LYS A 13 -31.27 25.17 4.65
CA LYS A 13 -32.71 24.88 4.81
C LYS A 13 -33.04 23.42 5.11
N PHE A 14 -32.01 22.58 5.30
CA PHE A 14 -32.12 21.15 5.50
C PHE A 14 -30.92 20.65 6.31
N ASP A 15 -31.13 19.59 7.10
CA ASP A 15 -30.08 18.88 7.83
C ASP A 15 -29.48 17.73 7.00
N VAL A 16 -30.27 17.14 6.10
CA VAL A 16 -29.90 15.98 5.28
C VAL A 16 -30.29 16.23 3.82
N LEU A 17 -29.37 15.95 2.89
CA LEU A 17 -29.64 15.86 1.46
C LEU A 17 -29.58 14.40 1.02
N LEU A 18 -30.68 13.86 0.51
CA LEU A 18 -30.69 12.59 -0.23
C LEU A 18 -30.59 12.89 -1.73
N THR A 19 -29.70 12.21 -2.43
CA THR A 19 -29.45 12.42 -3.87
C THR A 19 -28.95 11.13 -4.53
N THR A 20 -28.96 11.07 -5.86
CA THR A 20 -28.37 9.96 -6.63
C THR A 20 -26.98 10.35 -7.17
N PHE A 21 -26.22 9.36 -7.63
CA PHE A 21 -24.89 9.59 -8.20
C PHE A 21 -24.92 10.47 -9.45
N GLU A 22 -25.95 10.35 -10.28
CA GLU A 22 -26.12 11.13 -11.51
C GLU A 22 -26.37 12.61 -11.20
N ILE A 23 -27.22 12.91 -10.22
CA ILE A 23 -27.50 14.28 -9.76
C ILE A 23 -26.26 14.87 -9.10
N LEU A 24 -25.57 14.10 -8.25
CA LEU A 24 -24.35 14.55 -7.57
C LEU A 24 -23.22 14.89 -8.57
N LEU A 25 -23.06 14.08 -9.63
CA LEU A 25 -22.11 14.36 -10.71
C LEU A 25 -22.48 15.62 -11.50
N LYS A 26 -23.77 15.80 -11.81
CA LYS A 26 -24.29 16.94 -12.58
C LYS A 26 -24.18 18.26 -11.81
N ASP A 27 -24.57 18.26 -10.53
CA ASP A 27 -24.71 19.47 -9.71
C ASP A 27 -23.54 19.69 -8.74
N LYS A 28 -22.40 18.99 -8.95
CA LYS A 28 -21.16 19.10 -8.16
C LYS A 28 -20.81 20.55 -7.79
N ALA A 29 -20.80 21.46 -8.78
CA ALA A 29 -20.41 22.86 -8.60
C ALA A 29 -21.38 23.70 -7.73
N HIS A 30 -22.56 23.16 -7.41
CA HIS A 30 -23.46 23.70 -6.41
C HIS A 30 -23.21 23.06 -5.04
N LEU A 31 -23.09 21.74 -4.98
CA LEU A 31 -22.93 20.96 -3.75
C LEU A 31 -21.56 21.17 -3.06
N ASP A 32 -20.50 21.42 -3.83
CA ASP A 32 -19.13 21.67 -3.31
C ASP A 32 -18.99 23.00 -2.55
N LYS A 33 -20.01 23.88 -2.65
CA LYS A 33 -20.09 25.14 -1.88
C LYS A 33 -20.55 24.93 -0.43
N MET A 34 -20.90 23.70 -0.05
CA MET A 34 -21.45 23.35 1.26
C MET A 34 -20.37 22.63 2.09
N GLU A 35 -20.28 22.96 3.39
CA GLU A 35 -19.37 22.26 4.31
C GLU A 35 -20.05 21.01 4.89
N TRP A 36 -19.83 19.86 4.26
CA TRP A 36 -20.46 18.60 4.67
C TRP A 36 -19.82 18.04 5.96
N SER A 37 -20.63 17.76 6.96
CA SER A 37 -20.15 17.11 8.20
C SER A 37 -20.06 15.59 8.07
N TYR A 38 -20.92 14.99 7.26
CA TYR A 38 -20.91 13.56 6.92
C TYR A 38 -21.22 13.38 5.42
N LEU A 39 -20.57 12.38 4.81
CA LEU A 39 -20.94 11.81 3.53
C LEU A 39 -21.18 10.31 3.72
N ALA A 40 -22.42 9.87 3.51
CA ALA A 40 -22.78 8.47 3.47
C ALA A 40 -22.98 8.04 2.00
N VAL A 41 -22.31 6.96 1.59
CA VAL A 41 -22.47 6.38 0.26
C VAL A 41 -23.00 4.96 0.43
N ASP A 42 -24.24 4.77 -0.01
CA ASP A 42 -24.83 3.44 -0.19
C ASP A 42 -24.31 2.78 -1.47
N GLU A 43 -24.37 1.45 -1.54
CA GLU A 43 -23.79 0.65 -2.62
C GLU A 43 -22.36 1.07 -3.02
N ALA A 44 -21.51 1.23 -2.02
CA ALA A 44 -20.12 1.70 -2.14
C ALA A 44 -19.25 0.85 -3.09
N HIS A 45 -19.70 -0.33 -3.52
CA HIS A 45 -19.12 -1.09 -4.63
C HIS A 45 -18.96 -0.23 -5.91
N ARG A 46 -19.71 0.86 -6.07
CA ARG A 46 -19.57 1.83 -7.18
C ARG A 46 -18.28 2.65 -7.13
N LEU A 47 -17.58 2.70 -5.99
CA LEU A 47 -16.35 3.49 -5.78
C LEU A 47 -15.05 2.71 -5.99
N LYS A 48 -15.13 1.39 -6.22
CA LYS A 48 -13.99 0.47 -6.41
C LYS A 48 -12.94 0.94 -7.44
N ASN A 49 -13.38 1.69 -8.46
CA ASN A 49 -12.49 2.23 -9.49
C ASN A 49 -12.15 3.70 -9.18
N THR A 50 -10.91 3.94 -8.72
CA THR A 50 -10.39 5.27 -8.39
C THR A 50 -10.37 6.25 -9.56
N ASN A 51 -10.27 5.74 -10.80
CA ASN A 51 -10.29 6.53 -12.03
C ASN A 51 -11.71 6.95 -12.45
N SER A 52 -12.76 6.39 -11.83
CA SER A 52 -14.14 6.74 -12.17
C SER A 52 -14.45 8.20 -11.83
N ALA A 53 -15.29 8.82 -12.65
CA ALA A 53 -15.76 10.19 -12.40
C ALA A 53 -16.46 10.29 -11.03
N LEU A 54 -17.23 9.26 -10.65
CA LEU A 54 -17.91 9.20 -9.35
C LEU A 54 -16.93 9.20 -8.18
N HIS A 55 -15.92 8.32 -8.19
CA HIS A 55 -14.89 8.29 -7.15
C HIS A 55 -14.20 9.64 -7.04
N ARG A 56 -13.66 10.18 -8.15
CA ARG A 56 -12.93 11.46 -8.15
C ARG A 56 -13.79 12.61 -7.63
N VAL A 57 -15.03 12.73 -8.10
CA VAL A 57 -15.94 13.79 -7.67
C VAL A 57 -16.27 13.67 -6.18
N LEU A 58 -16.64 12.48 -5.69
CA LEU A 58 -16.94 12.26 -4.27
C LEU A 58 -15.71 12.45 -3.36
N PHE A 59 -14.53 12.06 -3.85
CA PHE A 59 -13.28 12.17 -3.10
C PHE A 59 -12.85 13.62 -2.89
N GLU A 60 -13.14 14.50 -3.86
CA GLU A 60 -12.86 15.95 -3.76
C GLU A 60 -13.79 16.69 -2.78
N PHE A 61 -14.95 16.13 -2.39
CA PHE A 61 -15.86 16.80 -1.45
C PHE A 61 -15.25 16.93 -0.05
N ARG A 62 -15.16 18.17 0.44
CA ARG A 62 -14.79 18.49 1.83
C ARG A 62 -15.83 17.93 2.79
N THR A 63 -15.43 16.90 3.52
CA THR A 63 -16.28 16.09 4.39
C THR A 63 -15.49 15.80 5.67
N LYS A 64 -16.08 16.00 6.86
CA LYS A 64 -15.40 15.68 8.13
C LYS A 64 -15.35 14.18 8.42
N ASN A 65 -16.39 13.47 8.02
CA ASN A 65 -16.52 12.02 8.21
C ASN A 65 -17.11 11.39 6.94
N ARG A 66 -16.69 10.16 6.63
CA ARG A 66 -17.19 9.37 5.51
C ARG A 66 -17.69 8.02 6.01
N LEU A 67 -18.81 7.56 5.46
CA LEU A 67 -19.40 6.25 5.73
C LEU A 67 -19.68 5.55 4.40
N LEU A 68 -19.20 4.32 4.25
CA LEU A 68 -19.49 3.47 3.11
C LEU A 68 -20.39 2.32 3.57
N ILE A 69 -21.49 2.08 2.85
CA ILE A 69 -22.41 0.96 3.05
C ILE A 69 -22.38 0.13 1.76
N THR A 70 -22.30 -1.20 1.89
CA THR A 70 -22.32 -2.11 0.73
C THR A 70 -22.83 -3.49 1.15
N GLY A 71 -23.69 -4.08 0.31
CA GLY A 71 -24.15 -5.47 0.48
C GLY A 71 -23.16 -6.53 -0.01
N THR A 72 -22.03 -6.13 -0.64
CA THR A 72 -21.13 -7.03 -1.39
C THR A 72 -19.68 -7.08 -0.90
N PRO A 73 -19.40 -7.31 0.41
CA PRO A 73 -18.05 -7.24 0.97
C PRO A 73 -17.07 -8.31 0.43
N LEU A 74 -17.56 -9.48 0.01
CA LEU A 74 -16.73 -10.65 -0.33
C LEU A 74 -16.05 -10.57 -1.70
N GLN A 75 -16.53 -9.71 -2.61
CA GLN A 75 -16.11 -9.70 -4.03
C GLN A 75 -14.98 -8.70 -4.33
N ASN A 76 -14.28 -8.19 -3.32
CA ASN A 76 -13.25 -7.16 -3.51
C ASN A 76 -11.89 -7.78 -3.84
N THR A 77 -11.25 -7.32 -4.93
CA THR A 77 -9.80 -7.53 -5.10
C THR A 77 -9.04 -6.65 -4.10
N MET A 78 -7.73 -6.88 -3.94
CA MET A 78 -6.91 -6.08 -3.03
C MET A 78 -6.85 -4.59 -3.44
N ASP A 79 -6.88 -4.30 -4.75
CA ASP A 79 -6.97 -2.93 -5.29
C ASP A 79 -8.32 -2.27 -5.02
N GLU A 80 -9.41 -3.04 -5.16
CA GLU A 80 -10.76 -2.55 -4.88
C GLU A 80 -10.96 -2.28 -3.39
N LEU A 81 -10.41 -3.14 -2.52
CA LEU A 81 -10.41 -2.93 -1.07
C LEU A 81 -9.58 -1.69 -0.71
N TRP A 82 -8.38 -1.55 -1.27
CA TRP A 82 -7.56 -0.35 -1.09
C TRP A 82 -8.31 0.90 -1.54
N ALA A 83 -8.96 0.90 -2.70
CA ALA A 83 -9.70 2.05 -3.21
C ALA A 83 -10.80 2.53 -2.22
N LEU A 84 -11.54 1.60 -1.63
CA LEU A 84 -12.58 1.92 -0.64
C LEU A 84 -11.98 2.44 0.69
N LEU A 85 -10.86 1.87 1.14
CA LEU A 85 -10.16 2.30 2.36
C LEU A 85 -9.48 3.67 2.19
N HIS A 86 -8.82 3.89 1.06
CA HIS A 86 -8.25 5.17 0.65
C HIS A 86 -9.33 6.25 0.53
N PHE A 87 -10.51 5.92 -0.01
CA PHE A 87 -11.63 6.83 -0.08
C PHE A 87 -12.12 7.28 1.32
N LEU A 88 -12.13 6.38 2.31
CA LEU A 88 -12.49 6.68 3.69
C LEU A 88 -11.42 7.51 4.41
N ASN A 89 -10.15 7.11 4.29
CA ASN A 89 -9.02 7.75 4.97
C ASN A 89 -7.75 7.68 4.10
N PRO A 90 -7.48 8.70 3.27
CA PRO A 90 -6.35 8.68 2.35
C PRO A 90 -4.99 8.88 3.04
N GLU A 91 -4.97 9.44 4.25
CA GLU A 91 -3.72 9.63 5.03
C GLU A 91 -3.18 8.30 5.57
N THR A 92 -4.08 7.38 5.97
CA THR A 92 -3.70 6.03 6.42
C THR A 92 -3.43 5.07 5.26
N PHE A 93 -4.07 5.25 4.10
CA PHE A 93 -3.92 4.35 2.94
C PHE A 93 -3.40 5.08 1.69
N PRO A 94 -2.23 5.74 1.72
CA PRO A 94 -1.80 6.66 0.66
C PRO A 94 -1.37 5.98 -0.66
N SER A 95 -1.05 4.68 -0.65
CA SER A 95 -0.52 3.96 -1.82
C SER A 95 -1.04 2.53 -1.91
N ALA A 96 -1.56 2.17 -3.08
CA ALA A 96 -2.00 0.81 -3.40
C ALA A 96 -0.84 -0.20 -3.31
N SER A 97 0.35 0.17 -3.78
CA SER A 97 1.51 -0.72 -3.78
C SER A 97 2.02 -1.04 -2.37
N LEU A 98 1.97 -0.06 -1.45
CA LEU A 98 2.30 -0.28 -0.04
C LEU A 98 1.26 -1.18 0.62
N PHE A 99 -0.03 -0.92 0.38
CA PHE A 99 -1.12 -1.77 0.87
C PHE A 99 -0.99 -3.21 0.36
N GLN A 100 -0.73 -3.42 -0.94
CA GLN A 100 -0.46 -4.75 -1.48
C GLN A 100 0.76 -5.41 -0.80
N GLN A 101 1.85 -4.67 -0.58
CA GLN A 101 3.04 -5.21 0.09
C GLN A 101 2.76 -5.65 1.54
N GLU A 102 2.03 -4.85 2.31
CA GLU A 102 1.67 -5.16 3.70
C GLU A 102 0.66 -6.32 3.80
N PHE A 103 -0.33 -6.37 2.90
CA PHE A 103 -1.43 -7.34 3.00
C PHE A 103 -1.24 -8.62 2.16
N SER A 104 -0.30 -8.66 1.20
CA SER A 104 0.01 -9.87 0.41
C SER A 104 0.52 -11.03 1.28
N ALA A 105 1.25 -10.75 2.36
CA ALA A 105 1.73 -11.76 3.30
C ALA A 105 0.61 -12.52 4.04
N PHE A 106 -0.61 -11.96 4.11
CA PHE A 106 -1.78 -12.64 4.68
C PHE A 106 -2.49 -13.55 3.67
N HIS A 107 -2.21 -13.37 2.37
CA HIS A 107 -2.92 -14.06 1.29
C HIS A 107 -2.17 -15.30 0.76
N ASP A 108 -0.92 -15.48 1.16
CA ASP A 108 -0.11 -16.68 0.88
C ASP A 108 0.34 -17.35 2.19
N PRO A 109 -0.32 -18.44 2.62
CA PRO A 109 0.06 -19.20 3.82
C PRO A 109 1.48 -19.78 3.81
N GLN A 110 2.21 -19.76 2.68
CA GLN A 110 3.54 -20.36 2.54
C GLN A 110 4.69 -19.33 2.62
N GLN A 111 4.42 -18.03 2.48
CA GLN A 111 5.49 -17.01 2.42
C GLN A 111 6.09 -16.61 3.78
N GLY A 112 5.60 -17.15 4.90
CA GLY A 112 6.15 -16.89 6.23
C GLY A 112 7.54 -17.50 6.50
N ILE A 113 8.08 -18.32 5.59
CA ILE A 113 9.30 -19.12 5.83
C ILE A 113 10.51 -18.66 5.00
N GLN A 114 10.34 -18.21 3.75
CA GLN A 114 11.46 -18.19 2.76
C GLN A 114 12.30 -16.90 2.65
N LYS A 115 12.12 -15.88 3.49
CA LYS A 115 12.88 -14.61 3.42
C LYS A 115 14.13 -14.52 4.33
N LYS A 116 14.57 -15.63 4.93
CA LYS A 116 15.82 -15.65 5.73
C LYS A 116 16.90 -16.60 5.22
N ASP A 117 16.55 -17.55 4.36
CA ASP A 117 17.46 -18.60 3.94
C ASP A 117 18.14 -18.28 2.59
N LYS A 118 17.46 -17.55 1.70
CA LYS A 118 18.04 -17.14 0.39
C LYS A 118 19.28 -16.26 0.52
N ASP A 119 19.25 -15.27 1.41
CA ASP A 119 20.37 -14.36 1.61
C ASP A 119 21.64 -15.10 2.11
N LYS A 120 21.48 -16.29 2.70
CA LYS A 120 22.60 -17.17 3.10
C LYS A 120 23.08 -18.10 1.99
N GLU A 121 22.16 -18.72 1.25
CA GLU A 121 22.52 -19.59 0.12
C GLU A 121 23.28 -18.81 -0.96
N GLU A 122 22.93 -17.54 -1.20
CA GLU A 122 23.66 -16.68 -2.16
C GLU A 122 25.07 -16.29 -1.63
N GLU A 123 25.24 -16.06 -0.32
CA GLU A 123 26.55 -15.76 0.31
C GLU A 123 27.49 -16.99 0.33
N GLU A 124 26.99 -18.18 0.69
CA GLU A 124 27.78 -19.42 0.67
C GLU A 124 28.24 -19.81 -0.75
N VAL A 125 27.39 -19.60 -1.76
CA VAL A 125 27.75 -19.87 -3.17
C VAL A 125 28.80 -18.88 -3.70
N GLU A 126 28.76 -17.61 -3.29
CA GLU A 126 29.82 -16.66 -3.67
C GLU A 126 31.17 -16.99 -2.99
N GLU A 127 31.18 -17.38 -1.71
CA GLU A 127 32.41 -17.84 -1.04
C GLU A 127 33.01 -19.09 -1.70
N GLU A 128 32.18 -20.08 -2.08
CA GLU A 128 32.67 -21.31 -2.73
C GLU A 128 33.22 -21.02 -4.14
N VAL A 129 32.55 -20.15 -4.91
CA VAL A 129 32.99 -19.74 -6.26
C VAL A 129 34.26 -18.90 -6.21
N GLU A 130 34.43 -17.99 -5.24
CA GLU A 130 35.72 -17.32 -5.00
C GLU A 130 36.80 -18.32 -4.58
N GLY A 131 36.46 -19.24 -3.68
CA GLY A 131 37.34 -20.30 -3.20
C GLY A 131 37.87 -21.20 -4.31
N GLU A 132 37.05 -21.50 -5.33
CA GLU A 132 37.49 -22.22 -6.53
C GLU A 132 38.37 -21.38 -7.47
N ARG A 133 38.03 -20.10 -7.71
CA ARG A 133 38.84 -19.22 -8.59
C ARG A 133 40.25 -19.04 -8.04
N ARG A 134 40.38 -18.81 -6.73
CA ARG A 134 41.69 -18.71 -6.04
C ARG A 134 42.54 -19.98 -6.17
N ARG A 135 41.94 -21.16 -6.37
CA ARG A 135 42.66 -22.43 -6.64
C ARG A 135 43.06 -22.61 -8.11
N LYS A 136 42.43 -21.90 -9.04
CA LYS A 136 42.70 -21.99 -10.49
C LYS A 136 43.70 -20.92 -10.96
N ASP A 137 43.75 -19.78 -10.30
CA ASP A 137 44.54 -18.61 -10.73
C ASP A 137 45.86 -18.42 -9.95
N GLY A 138 46.16 -19.30 -8.97
CA GLY A 138 47.26 -19.14 -8.00
C GLY A 138 48.37 -20.20 -8.07
N GLU A 139 49.40 -19.90 -8.87
CA GLU A 139 50.82 -20.22 -8.67
C GLU A 139 51.26 -21.63 -8.18
N ASP A 140 51.88 -22.38 -9.09
CA ASP A 140 52.85 -23.43 -8.79
C ASP A 140 54.18 -22.79 -8.30
N VAL A 141 54.27 -22.43 -7.01
CA VAL A 141 55.51 -21.96 -6.36
C VAL A 141 56.02 -22.99 -5.36
N GLN A 142 57.06 -23.68 -5.78
CA GLN A 142 57.75 -24.76 -5.08
C GLN A 142 58.56 -24.24 -3.86
N MET A 143 58.89 -25.16 -2.93
CA MET A 143 59.89 -25.05 -1.84
C MET A 143 59.42 -24.38 -0.52
N LYS A 144 59.81 -24.83 0.69
CA LYS A 144 60.92 -25.73 1.09
C LYS A 144 60.75 -26.29 2.51
N ASN A 145 61.25 -27.52 2.74
CA ASN A 145 61.84 -28.05 3.99
C ASN A 145 60.97 -28.11 5.28
N THR A 146 61.03 -29.17 6.10
CA THR A 146 62.25 -29.74 6.71
C THR A 146 62.07 -31.16 7.23
N LYS A 147 63.12 -32.01 7.03
CA LYS A 147 63.69 -33.00 7.97
C LYS A 147 62.77 -34.15 8.50
N ASN A 148 63.29 -35.34 8.84
CA ASN A 148 64.63 -35.92 8.76
C ASN A 148 64.48 -37.45 8.87
N GLU A 149 65.46 -38.21 8.36
CA GLU A 149 65.82 -39.56 8.85
C GLU A 149 64.71 -40.64 8.66
N LYS A 150 65.00 -41.95 8.58
CA LYS A 150 66.21 -42.77 8.72
C LYS A 150 65.91 -44.14 8.09
N GLU A 151 66.95 -44.93 7.79
CA GLU A 151 66.86 -46.40 7.62
C GLU A 151 65.93 -46.87 6.45
N GLU A 152 66.00 -48.05 5.86
CA GLU A 152 67.03 -49.09 5.75
C GLU A 152 67.05 -49.53 4.25
N LYS A 153 68.06 -50.21 3.70
CA LYS A 153 69.15 -50.95 4.34
C LYS A 153 70.44 -50.89 3.52
#